data_AF-A0A9D4YRP2-F1
#
_entry.id   AF-A0A9D4YRP2-F1
#
_cell.length_a   1.000
_cell.length_b   1.000
_cell.length_c   1.000
_cell.angle_alpha   90.00
_cell.angle_beta   90.00
_cell.angle_gamma   90.00
#
_symmetry.space_group_name_H-M   'P 1'
#
loop_
_entity.id
_entity.type
_entity.pdbx_description
1 polymer ?
#
loop_
_entity_poly.entity_id
_entity_poly.type
_entity_poly.pdbx_seq_one_letter_code
_entity_poly.pdbx_strand_id
1 'polypeptide(L)' 'MDVYGPKSSRHHHTDGAYFGTGFPHMLFMVHPEYRPKSHQSFVPRLYGFKIHPLAYQLQQQVAANFKAPIRGMNYGNGKR' A
#
# COMPACT_ATOMS: atom_id res chain seq x y z
N MET A 1 -9.96 4.87 7.54
CA MET A 1 -10.75 5.02 6.29
C MET A 1 -9.71 5.11 5.20
N ASP A 2 -9.80 4.21 4.23
CA ASP A 2 -8.79 4.09 3.21
C ASP A 2 -9.32 4.76 1.94
N VAL A 3 -8.49 5.56 1.28
CA VAL A 3 -8.80 6.21 0.01
C VAL A 3 -8.02 5.49 -1.07
N TYR A 4 -8.70 5.10 -2.15
CA TYR A 4 -8.11 4.34 -3.24
C TYR A 4 -8.10 5.14 -4.53
N GLY A 5 -7.07 4.93 -5.34
CA GLY A 5 -7.01 5.47 -6.70
C GLY A 5 -7.99 4.74 -7.64
N PRO A 6 -8.61 5.44 -8.61
CA PRO A 6 -9.46 4.80 -9.61
C PRO A 6 -8.69 3.75 -10.42
N LYS A 7 -9.24 2.53 -10.52
CA LYS A 7 -8.63 1.42 -11.27
C LYS A 7 -8.43 1.73 -12.76
N SER A 8 -9.39 2.42 -13.38
CA SER A 8 -9.35 2.74 -14.82
C SER A 8 -8.73 4.11 -15.06
N SER A 9 -7.82 4.18 -16.03
CA SER A 9 -7.13 5.40 -16.43
C SER A 9 -8.05 6.51 -16.95
N ARG A 10 -9.25 6.14 -17.42
CA ARG A 10 -10.25 7.10 -17.89
C ARG A 10 -10.67 8.12 -16.83
N HIS A 11 -10.50 7.80 -15.55
CA HIS A 11 -10.87 8.67 -14.42
C HIS A 11 -9.67 9.40 -13.81
N HIS A 12 -8.45 9.23 -14.34
CA HIS A 12 -7.24 9.83 -13.75
C HIS A 12 -7.14 11.35 -13.98
N HIS A 13 -7.81 11.86 -15.01
CA HIS A 13 -7.78 13.28 -15.39
C HIS A 13 -9.01 14.06 -14.88
N THR A 14 -9.75 13.51 -13.91
CA THR A 14 -10.88 14.17 -13.27
C THR A 14 -10.42 14.82 -11.96
N ASP A 15 -10.59 16.14 -11.83
CA ASP A 15 -10.24 16.85 -10.60
C ASP A 15 -11.17 16.43 -9.44
N GLY A 16 -10.57 16.09 -8.30
CA GLY A 16 -11.29 15.74 -7.09
C GLY A 16 -12.08 16.90 -6.48
N ALA A 17 -11.70 18.15 -6.77
CA ALA A 17 -12.39 19.34 -6.29
C ALA A 17 -13.87 19.38 -6.73
N TYR A 18 -14.21 18.76 -7.85
CA TYR A 18 -15.60 18.66 -8.32
C TYR A 18 -16.51 17.81 -7.42
N PHE A 19 -15.94 16.91 -6.61
CA PHE A 19 -16.69 16.09 -5.66
C PHE A 19 -16.73 16.70 -4.25
N GLY A 20 -15.71 17.48 -3.90
CA GLY A 20 -15.52 18.03 -2.56
C GLY A 20 -15.06 16.99 -1.54
N THR A 21 -14.41 17.46 -0.47
CA THR A 21 -13.83 16.59 0.57
C THR A 21 -14.88 15.99 1.51
N GLY A 22 -16.03 16.65 1.67
CA GLY A 22 -17.08 16.28 2.61
C GLY A 22 -18.14 15.33 2.07
N PHE A 23 -18.19 15.10 0.75
CA PHE A 23 -19.30 14.36 0.12
C PHE A 23 -19.56 12.99 0.75
N PRO A 24 -18.56 12.08 0.90
CA PRO A 24 -18.80 10.77 1.49
C PRO A 24 -19.26 10.84 2.96
N HIS A 25 -18.76 11.84 3.69
CA HIS A 25 -19.12 12.04 5.10
C HIS A 25 -20.57 12.49 5.26
N MET A 26 -20.99 13.50 4.49
CA MET A 26 -22.36 14.01 4.53
C MET A 26 -23.36 12.96 4.07
N LEU A 27 -23.03 12.17 3.05
CA LEU A 27 -23.88 11.08 2.57
C LEU A 27 -24.25 10.10 3.69
N PHE A 28 -23.28 9.66 4.50
CA PHE A 28 -23.53 8.76 5.63
C PHE A 28 -24.00 9.46 6.91
N MET A 29 -24.02 10.80 6.96
CA MET A 29 -24.71 11.56 8.01
C MET A 29 -26.21 11.63 7.73
N VAL A 30 -26.60 11.84 6.47
CA VAL A 30 -28.00 11.90 6.04
C VAL A 30 -28.62 10.51 5.93
N HIS A 31 -27.86 9.53 5.43
CA HIS A 31 -28.31 8.14 5.23
C HIS A 31 -27.43 7.13 5.99
N PRO A 32 -27.60 7.02 7.33
CA PRO A 32 -26.81 6.09 8.14
C PRO A 32 -27.02 4.60 7.78
N GLU A 33 -28.17 4.25 7.20
CA GLU A 33 -28.55 2.89 6.82
C GLU A 33 -27.66 2.28 5.71
N TYR A 34 -27.03 3.11 4.88
CA TYR A 34 -26.11 2.64 3.84
C TYR A 34 -24.68 2.41 4.34
N ARG A 35 -24.39 2.67 5.62
CA ARG A 35 -23.05 2.44 6.16
C ARG A 35 -22.76 0.94 6.20
N PRO A 36 -21.72 0.46 5.50
CA PRO A 36 -21.39 -0.96 5.50
C PRO A 36 -20.93 -1.42 6.89
N LYS A 37 -21.26 -2.67 7.24
CA LYS A 37 -20.75 -3.34 8.44
C LYS A 37 -19.27 -3.69 8.26
N SER A 38 -18.52 -3.79 9.36
CA SER A 38 -17.08 -4.09 9.28
C SER A 38 -16.82 -5.41 8.56
N HIS A 39 -15.90 -5.38 7.60
CA HIS A 39 -15.44 -6.59 6.91
C HIS A 39 -14.49 -7.40 7.78
N GLN A 40 -14.39 -8.70 7.51
CA GLN A 40 -13.38 -9.55 8.12
C GLN A 40 -11.99 -9.14 7.62
N SER A 41 -11.07 -8.89 8.55
CA SER A 41 -9.68 -8.57 8.21
C SER A 41 -8.95 -9.80 7.67
N PHE A 42 -8.05 -9.57 6.72
CA PHE A 42 -7.16 -10.61 6.22
C PHE A 42 -6.27 -11.16 7.34
N VAL A 43 -6.14 -12.49 7.42
CA VAL A 43 -5.26 -13.17 8.39
C VAL A 43 -4.13 -13.84 7.61
N PRO A 44 -2.89 -13.32 7.65
CA PRO A 44 -1.77 -13.90 6.92
C PRO A 44 -1.38 -15.26 7.50
N ARG A 45 -1.24 -16.27 6.62
CA ARG A 45 -0.86 -17.63 6.99
C ARG A 45 0.20 -18.20 6.05
N LEU A 46 1.12 -18.97 6.62
CA LEU A 46 2.11 -19.76 5.88
C LEU A 46 2.06 -21.20 6.40
N TYR A 47 1.82 -22.16 5.50
CA TYR A 47 1.57 -23.57 5.85
C TYR A 47 0.51 -23.76 6.96
N GLY A 48 -0.53 -22.91 6.97
CA GLY A 48 -1.61 -22.97 7.96
C GLY A 48 -1.37 -22.18 9.25
N PHE A 49 -0.12 -21.86 9.58
CA PHE A 49 0.25 -21.09 10.78
C PHE A 49 0.11 -19.59 10.54
N LYS A 50 -0.37 -18.86 11.54
CA LYS A 50 -0.44 -17.39 11.50
C LYS A 50 0.97 -16.81 11.61
N ILE A 51 1.23 -15.73 10.88
CA ILE A 51 2.48 -14.98 11.02
C ILE A 51 2.39 -14.11 12.28
N HIS A 52 3.38 -14.23 13.17
CA HIS A 52 3.43 -13.42 14.40
C HIS A 52 3.83 -11.97 14.08
N PRO A 53 3.22 -10.94 14.72
CA PRO A 53 3.50 -9.53 14.41
C PRO A 53 4.99 -9.14 14.48
N LEU A 54 5.74 -9.73 15.41
CA LEU A 54 7.18 -9.49 15.56
C LEU A 54 7.98 -9.80 14.28
N ALA A 55 7.53 -10.76 13.46
CA ALA A 55 8.23 -11.15 12.24
C ALA A 55 8.35 -9.98 11.25
N TYR A 56 7.33 -9.11 11.17
CA TYR A 56 7.36 -7.94 10.29
C TYR A 56 8.38 -6.89 10.73
N GLN A 57 8.56 -6.72 12.05
CA GLN A 57 9.55 -5.79 12.58
C GLN A 57 10.97 -6.30 12.32
N LEU A 58 11.21 -7.59 12.56
CA LEU A 58 12.51 -8.22 12.27
C LEU A 58 12.86 -8.12 10.78
N GLN A 59 11.90 -8.37 9.89
CA GLN A 59 12.11 -8.25 8.45
C GLN A 59 12.52 -6.82 8.06
N GLN A 60 11.84 -5.80 8.59
CA GLN A 60 12.16 -4.39 8.31
C GLN A 60 13.57 -4.01 8.80
N GLN A 61 13.96 -4.47 9.98
CA GLN A 61 15.30 -4.24 10.53
C GLN A 61 16.39 -4.92 9.68
N VAL A 62 16.17 -6.17 9.28
CA VAL A 62 17.09 -6.90 8.39
C VAL A 62 17.22 -6.20 7.04
N ALA A 63 16.11 -5.76 6.44
CA ALA A 63 16.12 -5.01 5.19
C ALA A 63 16.88 -3.68 5.29
N ALA A 64 16.70 -2.94 6.39
CA ALA A 64 17.41 -1.70 6.65
C ALA A 64 18.93 -1.91 6.86
N ASN A 65 19.30 -3.01 7.51
CA ASN A 65 20.69 -3.36 7.78
C ASN A 65 21.40 -4.05 6.60
N PHE A 66 20.66 -4.42 5.55
CA PHE A 66 21.20 -5.11 4.40
C PHE A 66 22.14 -4.19 3.60
N LYS A 67 23.45 -4.42 3.72
CA LYS A 67 24.44 -3.83 2.82
C LYS A 67 24.56 -4.72 1.58
N ALA A 68 24.04 -4.23 0.45
CA ALA A 68 24.25 -4.89 -0.82
C ALA A 68 25.76 -5.05 -1.07
N PRO A 69 26.24 -6.25 -1.47
CA PRO A 69 27.63 -6.39 -1.85
C PRO A 69 27.94 -5.43 -3.00
N ILE A 70 29.03 -4.66 -2.86
CA ILE A 70 29.54 -3.82 -3.95
C ILE A 70 29.82 -4.77 -5.12
N ARG A 71 28.92 -4.80 -6.12
CA ARG A 71 29.25 -5.39 -7.41
C ARG A 71 30.36 -4.51 -7.97
N GLY A 72 31.59 -5.03 -7.97
CA GLY A 72 32.74 -4.35 -8.53
C GLY A 72 32.45 -3.97 -9.98
N MET A 73 32.21 -2.68 -10.20
CA MET A 73 32.14 -2.11 -11.54
C MET A 73 33.59 -2.05 -12.04
N ASN A 74 34.05 -3.12 -12.71
CA ASN A 74 35.32 -3.10 -13.41
C ASN A 74 35.04 -3.21 -14.91
N TYR A 75 34.79 -2.06 -15.54
CA TYR A 75 34.95 -1.92 -16.98
C TYR A 75 36.28 -1.21 -17.24
N GLY A 76 37.37 -1.92 -16.97
CA GLY A 76 38.65 -1.62 -17.59
C GLY A 76 38.63 -2.14 -19.02
N ASN A 77 38.60 -1.24 -20.00
CA ASN A 77 39.24 -1.43 -21.30
C ASN A 77 39.32 -0.03 -21.93
N GLY A 78 40.50 0.53 -22.21
CA GLY A 78 41.55 -0.08 -23.00
C GLY A 78 41.56 0.69 -24.32
N LYS A 79 42.51 1.63 -24.41
CA LYS A 79 42.88 2.42 -25.59
C LYS A 79 42.60 1.70 -26.92
N ARG A 80 41.89 2.35 -27.85
CA ARG A 80 42.17 2.35 -29.30
C ARG A 80 41.69 3.68 -29.87
#